data_AF-A0AA38M9C4-F1
#
_entry.id   AF-A0AA38M9C4-F1
#
_cell.length_a   1.000
_cell.length_b   1.000
_cell.length_c   1.000
_cell.angle_alpha   90.00
_cell.angle_beta   90.00
_cell.angle_gamma   90.00
#
_symmetry.space_group_name_H-M   'P 1'
#
loop_
_entity.id
_entity.type
_entity.pdbx_description
1 polymer ?
#
loop_
_entity_poly.entity_id
_entity_poly.type
_entity_poly.pdbx_seq_one_letter_code
_entity_poly.pdbx_strand_id
1 'polypeptide(L)'
;MGLTESGAKDVTAEEIRDTVFYIHNTDDIEEAMEDAFSTIPATITTTMFSDPAVAITDQFKEIESTNYLGTLKNMEFVDAEVAASNLNDWVDEQSNNHLNSSFSSTDFNDTTASVIVNTLLMKSTWANPFPADWKCIHDDPRTSFV
;
A
#
# COMPACT_ATOMS: atom_id res chain seq x y z
N MET A 1 6.59 -3.48 0.30
CA MET A 1 8.03 -3.60 -0.01
C MET A 1 8.37 -4.84 -0.83
N GLY A 2 7.51 -5.86 -0.94
CA GLY A 2 7.80 -7.07 -1.74
C GLY A 2 8.05 -6.75 -3.21
N LEU A 3 7.14 -5.99 -3.83
CA LEU A 3 7.28 -5.44 -5.19
C LEU A 3 8.61 -4.69 -5.43
N THR A 4 9.12 -4.00 -4.41
CA THR A 4 10.36 -3.24 -4.53
C THR A 4 11.59 -4.16 -4.49
N GLU A 5 11.51 -5.24 -3.72
CA GLU A 5 12.58 -6.24 -3.59
C GLU A 5 12.72 -7.07 -4.87
N SER A 6 11.60 -7.56 -5.41
CA SER A 6 11.53 -8.31 -6.68
C SER A 6 12.04 -7.51 -7.89
N GLY A 7 11.88 -6.18 -7.86
CA GLY A 7 12.35 -5.28 -8.90
C GLY A 7 13.81 -4.84 -8.73
N ALA A 8 14.38 -5.03 -7.54
CA ALA A 8 15.78 -4.71 -7.24
C ALA A 8 16.72 -5.86 -7.63
N LYS A 9 18.02 -5.57 -7.66
CA LYS A 9 19.06 -6.58 -7.91
C LYS A 9 20.21 -6.43 -6.93
N ASP A 10 20.96 -7.53 -6.78
CA ASP A 10 22.20 -7.61 -6.02
C ASP A 10 22.02 -7.04 -4.60
N VAL A 11 22.94 -6.17 -4.18
CA VAL A 11 22.99 -5.59 -2.83
C VAL A 11 21.70 -4.85 -2.45
N THR A 12 21.01 -4.23 -3.41
CA THR A 12 19.77 -3.51 -3.11
C THR A 12 18.65 -4.48 -2.75
N ALA A 13 18.52 -5.59 -3.49
CA ALA A 13 17.54 -6.62 -3.17
C ALA A 13 17.88 -7.32 -1.85
N GLU A 14 19.17 -7.62 -1.63
CA GLU A 14 19.66 -8.26 -0.41
C GLU A 14 19.39 -7.41 0.84
N GLU A 15 19.67 -6.11 0.79
CA GLU A 15 19.38 -5.20 1.90
C GLU A 15 17.88 -5.14 2.23
N ILE A 16 16.99 -5.08 1.23
CA ILE A 16 15.54 -5.10 1.48
C ILE A 16 15.11 -6.43 2.10
N ARG A 17 15.64 -7.55 1.59
CA ARG A 17 15.29 -8.89 2.06
C ARG A 17 15.69 -9.12 3.51
N ASP A 18 16.92 -8.76 3.85
CA ASP A 18 17.47 -8.97 5.20
C ASP A 18 16.84 -8.03 6.23
N THR A 19 16.56 -6.77 5.85
CA THR A 19 16.05 -5.77 6.80
C THR A 19 14.54 -5.81 6.98
N VAL A 20 13.78 -6.03 5.91
CA VAL A 20 12.31 -5.90 5.93
C VAL A 20 11.64 -7.24 6.18
N PHE A 21 12.12 -8.30 5.54
CA PHE A 21 11.47 -9.61 5.59
C PHE A 21 12.10 -10.52 6.65
N TYR A 22 13.40 -10.38 6.92
CA TYR A 22 14.16 -11.33 7.75
C TYR A 22 13.97 -12.78 7.24
N ILE A 23 13.89 -12.94 5.92
CA ILE A 23 13.69 -14.23 5.27
C ILE A 23 14.92 -14.54 4.42
N HIS A 24 15.66 -15.59 4.79
CA HIS A 24 16.88 -16.01 4.09
C HIS A 24 16.63 -17.01 2.95
N ASN A 25 15.38 -17.45 2.74
CA ASN A 25 15.01 -18.37 1.66
C ASN A 25 13.85 -17.81 0.82
N THR A 26 14.08 -17.57 -0.47
CA THR A 26 13.12 -16.90 -1.37
C THR A 26 11.94 -17.75 -1.77
N ASP A 27 12.11 -19.07 -1.85
CA ASP A 27 11.04 -19.99 -2.27
C ASP A 27 9.89 -20.02 -1.23
N ASP A 28 10.17 -19.63 0.01
CA ASP A 28 9.18 -19.54 1.09
C ASP A 28 8.42 -18.20 1.11
N ILE A 29 8.90 -17.17 0.38
CA ILE A 29 8.32 -15.81 0.44
C ILE A 29 7.00 -15.74 -0.31
N GLU A 30 6.94 -16.31 -1.51
CA GLU A 30 5.76 -16.20 -2.37
C GLU A 30 4.57 -16.94 -1.76
N GLU A 31 4.77 -18.18 -1.32
CA GLU A 31 3.75 -18.98 -0.61
C GLU A 31 3.33 -18.32 0.70
N ALA A 32 4.27 -17.80 1.49
CA ALA A 32 3.95 -17.10 2.73
C ALA A 32 3.16 -15.80 2.49
N MET A 33 3.44 -15.10 1.39
CA MET A 33 2.71 -13.89 1.03
C MET A 33 1.30 -14.20 0.52
N GLU A 34 1.13 -15.23 -0.31
CA GLU A 34 -0.20 -15.71 -0.68
C GLU A 34 -1.03 -16.11 0.55
N ASP A 35 -0.47 -16.90 1.46
CA ASP A 35 -1.14 -17.30 2.70
C ASP A 35 -1.51 -16.08 3.56
N ALA A 36 -0.56 -15.15 3.76
CA ALA A 36 -0.78 -13.93 4.51
C ALA A 36 -1.91 -13.08 3.92
N PHE A 37 -1.92 -12.86 2.59
CA PHE A 37 -2.97 -12.08 1.94
C PHE A 37 -4.33 -12.78 1.98
N SER A 38 -4.37 -14.11 1.96
CA SER A 38 -5.63 -14.86 2.06
C SER A 38 -6.26 -14.81 3.46
N THR A 39 -5.45 -14.64 4.50
CA THR A 39 -5.88 -14.70 5.90
C THR A 39 -6.31 -13.35 6.46
N ILE A 40 -5.77 -12.25 5.93
CA ILE A 40 -6.08 -10.91 6.43
C ILE A 40 -7.48 -10.48 5.94
N PRO A 41 -8.42 -10.11 6.83
CA PRO A 41 -9.74 -9.60 6.44
C PRO A 41 -9.66 -8.12 5.99
N ALA A 42 -8.79 -7.84 5.03
CA ALA A 42 -8.58 -6.52 4.46
C ALA A 42 -8.54 -6.61 2.93
N THR A 43 -9.00 -5.55 2.28
CA THR A 43 -8.72 -5.32 0.87
C THR A 43 -7.39 -4.61 0.77
N ILE A 44 -6.42 -5.27 0.12
CA ILE A 44 -5.08 -4.74 -0.12
C ILE A 44 -4.91 -4.58 -1.62
N THR A 45 -4.49 -3.38 -2.04
CA THR A 45 -4.16 -3.09 -3.43
C THR A 45 -2.78 -2.45 -3.47
N THR A 46 -1.88 -3.01 -4.29
CA THR A 46 -0.57 -2.42 -4.56
C THR A 46 -0.50 -2.07 -6.04
N THR A 47 -0.09 -0.85 -6.37
CA THR A 47 0.12 -0.45 -7.76
C THR A 47 1.40 0.34 -7.92
N MET A 48 2.20 -0.05 -8.91
CA MET A 48 3.36 0.70 -9.38
C MET A 48 2.95 1.53 -10.60
N PHE A 49 3.09 2.85 -10.47
CA PHE A 49 2.97 3.80 -11.56
C PHE A 49 4.36 4.07 -12.11
N SER A 50 4.56 3.91 -13.41
CA SER A 50 5.86 4.12 -14.04
C SER A 50 5.75 5.08 -15.21
N ASP A 51 6.80 5.87 -15.40
CA ASP A 51 6.92 6.74 -16.55
C ASP A 51 6.97 5.89 -17.83
N PRO A 52 6.24 6.25 -18.91
CA PRO A 52 6.24 5.47 -20.15
C PRO A 52 7.62 5.29 -20.79
N ALA A 53 8.59 6.15 -20.50
CA ALA A 53 9.97 6.00 -20.95
C ALA A 53 10.72 4.85 -20.25
N VAL A 54 10.21 4.36 -19.11
CA VAL A 54 10.79 3.24 -18.36
C VAL A 54 10.25 1.91 -18.92
N ALA A 55 11.13 1.15 -19.58
CA ALA A 55 10.78 -0.16 -20.08
C ALA A 55 10.64 -1.17 -18.93
N ILE A 56 9.43 -1.67 -18.72
CA ILE A 56 9.15 -2.74 -17.74
C ILE A 56 9.11 -4.09 -18.44
N THR A 57 9.91 -5.03 -17.96
CA THR A 57 9.97 -6.39 -18.51
C THR A 57 8.68 -7.16 -18.22
N ASP A 58 8.29 -8.04 -19.14
CA ASP A 58 7.08 -8.86 -18.94
C ASP A 58 7.23 -9.86 -17.80
N GLN A 59 8.44 -10.37 -17.58
CA GLN A 59 8.77 -11.21 -16.43
C GLN A 59 8.48 -10.49 -15.11
N PHE A 60 8.82 -9.20 -15.00
CA PHE A 60 8.54 -8.43 -13.79
C PHE A 60 7.03 -8.26 -13.58
N LYS A 61 6.29 -7.93 -14.65
CA LYS A 61 4.82 -7.82 -14.59
C LYS A 61 4.16 -9.11 -14.10
N GLU A 62 4.66 -10.26 -14.54
CA GLU A 62 4.14 -11.58 -14.19
C GLU A 62 4.36 -11.88 -12.69
N ILE A 63 5.59 -11.72 -12.21
CA ILE A 63 5.95 -11.91 -10.78
C ILE A 63 5.08 -11.02 -9.89
N GLU A 64 4.93 -9.74 -10.25
CA GLU A 64 4.13 -8.80 -9.46
C GLU A 64 2.64 -9.19 -9.37
N SER A 65 2.07 -9.58 -10.51
CA SER A 65 0.66 -9.96 -10.56
C SER A 65 0.37 -11.25 -9.81
N THR A 66 1.33 -12.18 -9.79
CA THR A 66 1.15 -13.52 -9.20
C THR A 66 1.39 -13.49 -7.70
N ASN A 67 2.47 -12.86 -7.25
CA ASN A 67 2.98 -13.08 -5.89
C ASN A 67 2.68 -11.92 -4.93
N TYR A 68 2.41 -10.73 -5.47
CA TYR A 68 2.33 -9.50 -4.66
C TYR A 68 0.99 -8.77 -4.78
N LEU A 69 0.01 -9.36 -5.47
CA LEU A 69 -1.26 -8.70 -5.84
C LEU A 69 -1.02 -7.32 -6.48
N GLY A 70 0.13 -7.19 -7.15
CA GLY A 70 0.63 -5.96 -7.71
C GLY A 70 0.03 -5.69 -9.08
N THR A 71 -0.32 -4.44 -9.35
CA THR A 71 -0.66 -3.98 -10.69
C THR A 71 0.38 -2.97 -11.16
N LEU A 72 0.68 -2.96 -12.45
CA LEU A 72 1.56 -1.97 -13.06
C LEU A 72 0.75 -1.09 -14.01
N LYS A 73 0.93 0.23 -13.89
CA LYS A 73 0.29 1.23 -14.72
C LYS A 73 1.32 2.23 -15.23
N ASN A 74 1.12 2.69 -16.46
CA ASN A 74 1.89 3.81 -16.99
C ASN A 74 1.24 5.13 -16.57
N MET A 75 2.06 6.11 -16.18
CA MET A 75 1.62 7.46 -15.82
C MET A 75 2.71 8.46 -16.15
N GLU A 76 2.35 9.54 -16.84
CA GLU A 76 3.24 10.67 -17.12
C GLU A 76 3.39 11.54 -15.86
N PHE A 77 4.63 11.82 -15.46
CA PHE A 77 4.93 12.66 -14.29
C PHE A 77 5.38 14.09 -14.63
N VAL A 78 5.57 14.39 -15.93
CA VAL A 78 6.05 15.69 -16.40
C VAL A 78 5.12 16.84 -16.00
N ASP A 79 3.82 16.60 -15.93
CA ASP A 79 2.85 17.52 -15.36
C ASP A 79 2.54 17.07 -13.92
N ALA A 80 3.28 17.65 -12.97
CA ALA A 80 3.22 17.26 -11.57
C ALA A 80 1.85 17.52 -10.92
N GLU A 81 1.11 18.55 -11.36
CA GLU A 81 -0.24 18.81 -10.84
C GLU A 81 -1.23 17.74 -11.31
N VAL A 82 -1.17 17.39 -12.60
CA VAL A 82 -2.01 16.33 -13.17
C VAL A 82 -1.65 14.96 -12.57
N ALA A 83 -0.37 14.66 -12.42
CA ALA A 83 0.09 13.41 -11.80
C ALA A 83 -0.40 13.30 -10.34
N ALA A 84 -0.29 14.37 -9.55
CA ALA A 84 -0.79 14.42 -8.19
C ALA A 84 -2.31 14.20 -8.13
N SER A 85 -3.07 14.88 -8.99
CA SER A 85 -4.53 14.71 -9.06
C SER A 85 -4.90 13.27 -9.40
N ASN A 86 -4.29 12.70 -10.45
CA ASN A 86 -4.59 11.33 -10.89
C ASN A 86 -4.26 10.28 -9.82
N LEU A 87 -3.15 10.46 -9.10
CA LEU A 87 -2.79 9.55 -8.00
C LEU A 87 -3.74 9.68 -6.82
N ASN A 88 -4.13 10.91 -6.46
CA ASN A 88 -5.10 11.14 -5.40
C ASN A 88 -6.45 10.51 -5.75
N ASP A 89 -6.98 10.77 -6.95
CA ASP A 89 -8.23 10.18 -7.45
C ASP A 89 -8.17 8.65 -7.42
N TRP A 90 -7.05 8.06 -7.84
CA TRP A 90 -6.87 6.61 -7.79
C TRP A 90 -6.90 6.06 -6.36
N VAL A 91 -6.25 6.72 -5.39
CA VAL A 91 -6.27 6.29 -3.97
C VAL A 91 -7.68 6.42 -3.39
N ASP A 92 -8.39 7.49 -3.72
CA ASP A 92 -9.76 7.72 -3.26
C ASP A 92 -10.68 6.61 -3.80
N GLU A 93 -10.54 6.24 -5.08
CA GLU A 93 -11.25 5.10 -5.68
C GLU A 93 -10.92 3.77 -4.97
N GLN A 94 -9.63 3.44 -4.78
CA GLN A 94 -9.23 2.18 -4.15
C GLN A 94 -9.65 2.09 -2.68
N SER A 95 -9.78 3.23 -2.01
CA SER A 95 -10.14 3.29 -0.59
C SER A 95 -11.62 3.46 -0.32
N ASN A 96 -12.48 3.44 -1.35
CA ASN A 96 -13.90 3.81 -1.24
C ASN A 96 -14.11 5.20 -0.60
N ASN A 97 -13.24 6.15 -0.92
CA ASN A 97 -13.19 7.52 -0.38
C ASN A 97 -12.96 7.58 1.14
N HIS A 98 -12.30 6.57 1.72
CA HIS A 98 -11.97 6.55 3.15
C HIS A 98 -10.55 7.06 3.45
N LEU A 99 -9.64 7.02 2.48
CA LEU A 99 -8.34 7.63 2.59
C LEU A 99 -8.40 9.01 1.93
N ASN A 100 -7.97 10.05 2.66
CA ASN A 100 -7.69 11.34 2.05
C ASN A 100 -6.24 11.31 1.61
N SER A 101 -6.02 11.06 0.32
CA SER A 101 -4.71 11.16 -0.29
C SER A 101 -4.21 12.62 -0.28
N SER A 102 -2.89 12.81 -0.21
CA SER A 102 -2.29 14.15 -0.10
C SER A 102 -1.05 14.29 -0.99
N PHE A 103 -1.05 13.63 -2.14
CA PHE A 103 -0.05 13.90 -3.16
C PHE A 103 -0.22 15.33 -3.66
N SER A 104 0.89 16.00 -3.86
CA SER A 104 1.00 17.38 -4.29
C SER A 104 1.95 17.49 -5.46
N SER A 105 1.92 18.61 -6.18
CA SER A 105 2.85 18.82 -7.30
C SER A 105 4.31 18.88 -6.86
N THR A 106 4.61 19.06 -5.56
CA THR A 106 5.99 19.00 -5.07
C THR A 106 6.54 17.59 -4.94
N ASP A 107 5.67 16.57 -5.02
CA ASP A 107 6.08 15.15 -4.91
C ASP A 107 6.56 14.58 -6.24
N PHE A 108 6.35 15.29 -7.36
CA PHE A 108 6.68 14.84 -8.71
C PHE A 108 7.51 15.87 -9.46
N ASN A 109 8.39 15.41 -10.33
CA ASN A 109 9.12 16.24 -11.26
C ASN A 109 9.42 15.44 -12.55
N ASP A 110 10.11 16.09 -13.49
CA ASP A 110 10.51 15.53 -14.78
C ASP A 110 11.50 14.37 -14.69
N THR A 111 12.06 14.08 -13.51
CA THR A 111 12.94 12.94 -13.24
C THR A 111 12.25 11.82 -12.46
N THR A 112 10.98 11.96 -12.10
CA THR A 112 10.22 10.90 -11.43
C THR A 112 10.01 9.72 -12.39
N ALA A 113 10.72 8.61 -12.14
CA ALA A 113 10.64 7.42 -12.98
C ALA A 113 9.51 6.47 -12.56
N SER A 114 9.21 6.38 -11.26
CA SER A 114 8.17 5.50 -10.75
C SER A 114 7.70 5.90 -9.35
N VAL A 115 6.45 5.56 -9.04
CA VAL A 115 5.79 5.73 -7.75
C VAL A 115 5.07 4.43 -7.40
N ILE A 116 5.31 3.88 -6.21
CA ILE A 116 4.63 2.69 -5.72
C ILE A 116 3.65 3.12 -4.64
N VAL A 117 2.38 2.79 -4.82
CA VAL A 117 1.31 3.12 -3.86
C VAL A 117 0.67 1.83 -3.35
N ASN A 118 0.49 1.75 -2.04
CA ASN A 118 -0.22 0.66 -1.37
C ASN A 118 -1.42 1.22 -0.60
N THR A 119 -2.58 0.60 -0.78
CA THR A 119 -3.80 0.92 -0.03
C THR A 119 -4.28 -0.32 0.72
N LEU A 120 -4.54 -0.17 2.02
CA LEU A 120 -5.07 -1.22 2.88
C LEU A 120 -6.36 -0.74 3.53
N LEU A 121 -7.46 -1.43 3.25
CA LEU A 121 -8.77 -1.17 3.84
C LEU A 121 -9.25 -2.38 4.62
N MET A 122 -9.33 -2.25 5.93
CA MET A 122 -9.83 -3.31 6.82
C MET A 122 -11.20 -2.91 7.39
N LYS A 123 -12.18 -3.79 7.25
CA LYS A 123 -13.49 -3.64 7.87
C LYS A 123 -13.81 -4.91 8.65
N SER A 124 -13.86 -4.79 9.97
CA SER A 124 -14.13 -5.92 10.85
C SER A 124 -15.05 -5.51 12.00
N THR A 125 -15.77 -6.48 12.54
CA THR A 125 -16.59 -6.31 13.75
C THR A 125 -15.80 -6.72 14.98
N TRP A 126 -15.98 -6.01 16.08
CA TRP A 126 -15.42 -6.41 17.37
C TRP A 126 -15.90 -7.81 17.75
N ALA A 127 -14.97 -8.67 18.16
CA ALA A 127 -15.32 -9.99 18.71
C ALA A 127 -16.21 -9.87 19.96
N ASN A 128 -15.98 -8.81 20.76
CA ASN A 128 -16.81 -8.43 21.89
C ASN A 128 -17.22 -6.95 21.72
N PRO A 129 -18.40 -6.66 21.14
CA PRO A 129 -18.86 -5.30 20.94
C PRO A 129 -19.08 -4.53 22.25
N PHE A 130 -18.82 -3.23 22.22
CA PHE A 130 -19.11 -2.34 23.33
C PHE A 130 -20.64 -2.22 23.54
N PRO A 131 -21.13 -2.28 24.79
CA PRO A 131 -22.53 -1.98 25.08
C PRO A 131 -22.88 -0.54 24.64
N ALA A 132 -24.03 -0.39 23.99
CA ALA A 132 -24.45 0.90 23.41
C ALA A 132 -24.73 1.98 24.47
N ASP A 133 -24.93 1.59 25.73
CA ASP A 133 -25.26 2.45 26.87
C ASP A 133 -24.04 2.83 27.71
N TRP A 134 -22.82 2.47 27.30
CA TRP A 134 -21.61 2.95 27.95
C TRP A 134 -21.49 4.47 27.86
N LYS A 135 -21.67 5.13 29.00
CA LYS A 135 -21.43 6.56 29.14
C LYS A 135 -19.94 6.84 29.19
N CYS A 136 -19.50 7.87 28.47
CA CYS A 136 -18.17 8.44 28.64
C CYS A 136 -17.95 8.78 30.13
N ILE A 137 -16.74 8.57 30.65
CA ILE A 137 -16.40 8.84 32.07
C ILE A 137 -16.69 10.29 32.48
N HIS A 138 -16.73 11.21 31.50
CA HIS A 138 -17.07 12.63 31.71
C HIS A 138 -18.58 12.88 31.93
N ASP A 139 -19.46 11.94 31.57
CA ASP A 139 -20.92 12.05 31.75
C ASP A 139 -21.42 11.26 32.97
N ASP A 140 -20.50 10.78 33.83
CA ASP A 140 -20.86 10.22 35.12
C ASP A 140 -21.04 11.35 36.15
N PRO A 141 -22.26 11.64 36.63
CA PRO A 141 -22.46 12.65 37.68
C PRO A 141 -21.78 12.32 39.02
N ARG A 142 -21.14 11.15 39.14
CA ARG A 142 -20.31 10.76 40.29
C ARG A 142 -18.83 11.15 40.14
N THR A 143 -18.37 11.56 38.96
CA THR A 143 -16.97 11.98 38.71
C THR A 143 -16.79 13.50 38.73
N SER A 144 -17.87 14.28 38.86
CA SER A 144 -17.80 15.70 39.24
C SER A 144 -17.44 15.82 40.73
N PHE A 145 -16.13 15.85 41.00
CA PHE A 145 -15.61 16.22 42.32
C PHE A 145 -15.81 17.72 42.56
N VAL A 146 -16.32 18.04 43.75
CA VAL A 146 -16.24 19.33 44.44
C VAL A 146 -14.78 19.72 44.61
#